data_AF-A0A9J7EGW6-F1
#
_entry.id   AF-A0A9J7EGW6-F1
#
_cell.length_a   1.000
_cell.length_b   1.000
_cell.length_c   1.000
_cell.angle_alpha   90.00
_cell.angle_beta   90.00
_cell.angle_gamma   90.00
#
_symmetry.space_group_name_H-M   'P 1'
#
loop_
_entity.id
_entity.type
_entity.pdbx_description
1 polymer ?
#
loop_
_entity_poly.entity_id
_entity_poly.type
_entity_poly.pdbx_seq_one_letter_code
_entity_poly.pdbx_strand_id
1 'polypeptide(L)'
;MEGFEIRLTSSKKGKGLCATQKFDQGDVILEEDPLVSCQFAWNAAYRYLACDYCMKPLETPEQNVRRLSCKPDIVLPHSDRFDLNLESITSCD
;
A
#
# COMPACT_ATOMS: atom_id res chain seq x y z
N MET A 1 19.39 13.10 0.09
CA MET A 1 19.45 11.69 0.50
C MET A 1 20.39 11.63 1.69
N GLU A 2 19.85 11.77 2.89
CA GLU A 2 20.63 11.65 4.12
C GLU A 2 20.58 10.20 4.59
N GLY A 3 21.68 9.70 5.16
CA GLY A 3 21.75 8.36 5.75
C GLY A 3 22.05 7.19 4.82
N PHE A 4 22.09 7.39 3.49
CA PHE A 4 22.56 6.37 2.55
C PHE A 4 23.25 6.97 1.32
N GLU A 5 23.95 6.12 0.57
CA GLU A 5 24.51 6.44 -0.74
C GLU A 5 24.44 5.25 -1.71
N ILE A 6 24.59 5.52 -3.01
CA ILE A 6 24.62 4.48 -4.05
C ILE A 6 26.08 4.13 -4.35
N ARG A 7 26.46 2.87 -4.17
CA ARG A 7 27.80 2.34 -4.46
C ARG A 7 27.75 1.15 -5.40
N LEU A 8 28.84 0.88 -6.11
CA LEU A 8 29.05 -0.40 -6.77
C LEU A 8 29.34 -1.46 -5.71
N THR A 9 28.45 -2.43 -5.55
CA THR A 9 28.56 -3.46 -4.49
C THR A 9 29.39 -4.65 -4.92
N SER A 10 29.21 -5.12 -6.15
CA SER A 10 30.02 -6.18 -6.76
C SER A 10 29.78 -6.23 -8.26
N SER A 11 30.67 -6.91 -9.00
CA SER A 11 30.49 -7.17 -10.43
C SER A 11 29.24 -8.00 -10.74
N LYS A 12 28.75 -8.82 -9.81
CA LYS A 12 27.55 -9.66 -10.01
C LYS A 12 26.24 -8.92 -9.70
N LYS A 13 26.23 -8.03 -8.70
CA LYS A 13 25.02 -7.34 -8.22
C LYS A 13 24.88 -5.92 -8.76
N GLY A 14 25.96 -5.30 -9.23
CA GLY A 14 25.95 -3.92 -9.72
C GLY A 14 25.82 -2.89 -8.59
N LYS A 15 25.01 -1.85 -8.84
CA LYS A 15 24.79 -0.76 -7.88
C LYS A 15 23.89 -1.22 -6.72
N GLY A 16 24.17 -0.73 -5.52
CA GLY A 16 23.34 -0.95 -4.35
C GLY A 16 23.35 0.25 -3.42
N LEU A 17 22.36 0.29 -2.53
CA LEU A 17 22.23 1.28 -1.47
C LEU A 17 23.10 0.87 -0.28
N CYS A 18 23.88 1.79 0.27
CA CYS A 18 24.76 1.56 1.43
C CYS A 18 24.47 2.61 2.49
N ALA A 19 24.24 2.19 3.74
CA ALA A 19 24.04 3.09 4.85
C ALA A 19 25.30 3.93 5.13
N THR A 20 25.11 5.23 5.35
CA THR A 20 26.18 6.17 5.75
C THR A 20 26.06 6.57 7.22
N GLN A 21 25.01 6.10 7.89
CA GLN A 21 24.78 6.27 9.32
C GLN A 21 24.20 4.99 9.94
N LYS A 22 24.09 4.96 11.27
CA LYS A 22 23.39 3.89 11.99
C LYS A 22 21.88 4.09 11.85
N PHE A 23 21.15 3.01 11.58
CA PHE A 23 19.70 2.94 11.67
C PHE A 23 19.32 1.96 12.78
N ASP A 24 18.34 2.34 13.59
CA ASP A 24 17.73 1.51 14.63
C ASP A 24 16.41 0.90 14.14
N GLN A 25 15.88 -0.06 14.90
CA GLN A 25 14.64 -0.72 14.54
C GLN A 25 13.48 0.29 14.51
N GLY A 26 12.82 0.38 13.36
CA GLY A 26 11.71 1.30 13.14
C GLY A 26 12.09 2.56 12.35
N ASP A 27 13.38 2.79 12.10
CA ASP A 27 13.81 3.94 11.30
C ASP A 27 13.40 3.79 9.83
N VAL A 28 12.94 4.90 9.25
CA VAL A 28 12.72 5.01 7.80
C VAL A 28 14.05 5.29 7.12
N ILE A 29 14.51 4.35 6.27
CA ILE A 29 15.77 4.48 5.54
C ILE A 29 15.59 5.29 4.25
N LEU A 30 14.49 5.07 3.54
CA LEU A 30 14.16 5.69 2.26
C LEU A 30 12.65 5.75 2.11
N GLU A 31 12.15 6.90 1.66
CA GLU A 31 10.78 7.11 1.23
C GLU A 31 10.82 7.73 -0.18
N GLU A 32 10.02 7.19 -1.09
CA GLU A 32 9.95 7.65 -2.48
C GLU A 32 8.51 7.56 -2.99
N ASP A 33 8.13 8.54 -3.81
CA ASP A 33 6.90 8.47 -4.58
C ASP A 33 7.08 7.55 -5.80
N PRO A 34 6.08 6.73 -6.14
CA PRO A 34 6.15 5.90 -7.34
C PRO A 34 6.22 6.79 -8.59
N LEU A 35 7.16 6.48 -9.50
CA LEU A 35 7.25 7.19 -10.79
C LEU A 35 6.00 6.98 -11.66
N VAL A 36 5.48 5.75 -11.64
CA VAL A 36 4.24 5.35 -12.31
C VAL A 36 3.60 4.24 -11.47
N SER A 37 2.29 4.33 -11.26
CA SER A 37 1.50 3.29 -10.58
C SER A 37 0.13 3.13 -11.22
N CYS A 38 -0.42 1.91 -11.15
CA CYS A 38 -1.80 1.63 -11.54
C CYS A 38 -2.35 0.47 -10.70
N GLN A 39 -3.68 0.37 -10.63
CA GLN A 39 -4.34 -0.79 -10.01
C GLN A 39 -4.04 -2.07 -10.80
N PHE A 40 -3.88 -3.17 -10.06
CA PHE A 40 -3.68 -4.48 -10.67
C PHE A 40 -4.94 -4.88 -11.46
N ALA A 41 -4.80 -5.32 -12.72
CA ALA A 41 -5.95 -5.58 -13.59
C ALA A 41 -6.96 -6.59 -13.00
N TRP A 42 -6.49 -7.55 -12.19
CA TRP A 42 -7.35 -8.51 -11.51
C TRP A 42 -8.23 -7.88 -10.44
N ASN A 43 -7.75 -6.82 -9.77
CA ASN A 43 -8.55 -6.06 -8.82
C ASN A 43 -9.78 -5.48 -9.50
N ALA A 44 -9.60 -4.88 -10.68
CA ALA A 44 -10.70 -4.37 -11.50
C ALA A 44 -11.65 -5.51 -11.93
N ALA A 45 -11.11 -6.65 -12.39
CA ALA A 45 -11.92 -7.81 -12.78
C ALA A 45 -12.77 -8.36 -11.61
N TYR A 46 -12.27 -8.27 -10.38
CA TYR A 46 -12.96 -8.70 -9.16
C TYR A 46 -13.71 -7.56 -8.45
N ARG A 47 -13.89 -6.42 -9.13
CA ARG A 47 -14.64 -5.26 -8.65
C ARG A 47 -14.13 -4.71 -7.32
N TYR A 48 -12.83 -4.80 -7.08
CA TYR A 48 -12.20 -4.12 -5.96
C TYR A 48 -12.36 -2.61 -6.13
N LEU A 49 -12.96 -1.97 -5.13
CA LEU A 49 -13.12 -0.53 -5.11
C LEU A 49 -11.89 0.05 -4.41
N ALA A 50 -11.06 0.76 -5.17
CA ALA A 50 -9.92 1.50 -4.65
C ALA A 50 -9.68 2.74 -5.50
N CYS A 51 -9.02 3.74 -4.93
CA CYS A 51 -8.62 4.92 -5.66
C CYS A 51 -7.45 4.58 -6.61
N ASP A 52 -7.53 4.99 -7.88
CA ASP A 52 -6.44 4.79 -8.86
C ASP A 52 -5.21 5.69 -8.61
N TYR A 53 -5.34 6.71 -7.76
CA TYR A 53 -4.23 7.61 -7.41
C TYR A 53 -3.53 7.14 -6.14
N CYS A 54 -4.21 7.18 -4.99
CA CYS A 54 -3.60 6.86 -3.70
C CYS A 54 -3.63 5.36 -3.35
N MET A 55 -4.26 4.52 -4.19
CA MET A 55 -4.40 3.06 -4.01
C MET A 55 -5.16 2.64 -2.73
N LYS A 56 -5.73 3.59 -1.96
CA LYS A 56 -6.52 3.31 -0.76
C LYS A 56 -7.83 2.58 -1.13
N PRO A 57 -8.28 1.62 -0.31
CA PRO A 57 -9.58 0.95 -0.49
C PRO A 57 -10.74 1.95 -0.36
N LEU A 58 -11.74 1.78 -1.22
CA LEU A 58 -13.03 2.49 -1.20
C LEU A 58 -14.17 1.52 -0.83
N GLU A 59 -13.87 0.56 0.03
CA GLU A 59 -14.80 -0.40 0.61
C GLU A 59 -14.40 -0.71 2.06
N THR A 60 -15.38 -1.09 2.88
CA THR A 60 -15.16 -1.58 4.25
C THR A 60 -14.50 -2.96 4.25
N PRO A 61 -13.81 -3.37 5.34
CA PRO A 61 -13.30 -4.73 5.48
C PRO A 61 -14.37 -5.81 5.27
N GLU A 62 -15.61 -5.59 5.72
CA GLU A 62 -16.73 -6.51 5.51
C GLU A 62 -17.13 -6.61 4.04
N GLN A 63 -17.22 -5.48 3.35
CA GLN A 63 -17.51 -5.46 1.91
C GLN A 63 -16.42 -6.20 1.13
N ASN A 64 -15.15 -5.98 1.47
CA ASN A 64 -14.00 -6.65 0.87
C ASN A 64 -14.08 -8.18 1.04
N VAL A 65 -14.26 -8.67 2.28
CA VAL A 65 -14.28 -10.12 2.52
C VAL A 65 -15.49 -10.78 1.86
N ARG A 66 -16.68 -10.16 1.92
CA ARG A 66 -17.91 -10.68 1.30
C ARG A 66 -17.76 -10.80 -0.22
N ARG A 67 -17.13 -9.79 -0.85
CA ARG A 67 -16.82 -9.77 -2.28
C ARG A 67 -15.83 -10.87 -2.66
N LEU A 68 -14.73 -11.00 -1.92
CA LEU A 68 -13.69 -11.98 -2.23
C LEU A 68 -14.12 -13.43 -1.97
N SER A 69 -14.93 -13.67 -0.93
CA SER A 69 -15.39 -15.01 -0.57
C SER A 69 -16.70 -15.42 -1.23
N CYS A 70 -17.37 -14.50 -1.94
CA CYS A 70 -18.75 -14.67 -2.44
C CYS A 70 -19.74 -15.10 -1.34
N LYS A 71 -19.58 -14.58 -0.11
CA LYS A 71 -20.45 -14.91 1.05
C LYS A 71 -21.02 -13.63 1.67
N PRO A 72 -22.23 -13.22 1.28
CA PRO A 72 -22.81 -11.95 1.74
C PRO A 72 -23.17 -11.94 3.23
N ASP A 73 -23.24 -13.11 3.86
CA ASP A 73 -23.62 -13.35 5.25
C ASP A 73 -22.44 -13.27 6.23
N ILE A 74 -21.20 -13.11 5.75
CA ILE A 74 -20.04 -12.90 6.64
C ILE A 74 -20.25 -11.63 7.46
N VAL A 75 -20.12 -11.76 8.78
CA VAL A 75 -20.06 -10.64 9.72
C VAL A 75 -18.70 -10.72 10.40
N LEU A 76 -17.88 -9.68 10.25
CA LEU A 76 -16.60 -9.65 10.94
C LEU A 76 -16.81 -9.27 12.42
N PRO A 77 -15.97 -9.79 13.33
CA PRO A 77 -16.11 -9.57 14.76
C PRO A 77 -15.89 -8.10 15.21
N HIS A 78 -15.37 -7.24 14.33
CA HIS A 78 -15.06 -5.82 14.63
C HIS A 78 -15.44 -4.90 13.45
N SER A 79 -16.68 -4.99 12.98
CA SER A 79 -17.13 -4.30 11.76
C SER A 79 -17.26 -2.80 11.85
N ASP A 80 -16.99 -2.23 13.01
CA ASP A 80 -16.97 -0.81 13.32
C ASP A 80 -15.53 -0.27 13.46
N ARG A 81 -14.51 -1.14 13.42
CA ARG A 81 -13.11 -0.75 13.62
C ARG A 81 -12.37 -0.58 12.31
N PHE A 82 -12.71 0.47 11.58
CA PHE A 82 -11.94 0.93 10.43
C PHE A 82 -12.03 2.45 10.29
N ASP A 83 -10.92 3.09 9.95
CA ASP A 83 -10.79 4.56 9.99
C ASP A 83 -11.18 5.23 8.66
N LEU A 84 -12.18 4.69 7.95
CA LEU A 84 -12.61 5.22 6.64
C LEU A 84 -14.08 5.62 6.68
N ASN A 85 -14.35 6.92 6.67
CA ASN A 85 -15.69 7.41 6.35
C ASN A 85 -15.85 7.51 4.83
N LEU A 86 -16.29 6.41 4.22
CA LEU A 86 -16.48 6.29 2.77
C LEU A 86 -17.37 7.40 2.18
N GLU A 87 -18.34 7.92 2.94
CA GLU A 87 -19.27 8.97 2.47
C GLU A 87 -18.60 10.34 2.37
N SER A 88 -17.51 10.56 3.12
CA SER A 88 -16.76 11.82 3.12
C SER A 88 -15.60 11.86 2.13
N ILE A 89 -15.31 10.75 1.43
CA ILE A 89 -14.17 10.68 0.50
C ILE A 89 -14.52 11.43 -0.78
N THR A 90 -14.05 12.68 -0.91
CA THR A 90 -14.19 13.50 -2.12
C THR A 90 -12.87 13.72 -2.86
N SER A 91 -11.74 13.47 -2.20
CA SER A 91 -10.39 13.65 -2.73
C SER A 91 -9.40 12.71 -2.03
N CYS A 92 -8.20 12.58 -2.59
CA CYS A 92 -7.08 12.01 -1.85
C CYS A 92 -6.51 13.06 -0.90
N ASP A 93 -5.97 12.60 0.24
CA ASP A 93 -5.20 13.43 1.17
C ASP A 93 -3.79 13.69 0.63
#